data_AF-R7S6G1-F1
#
_entry.id   AF-R7S6G1-F1
#
_cell.length_a   1.000
_cell.length_b   1.000
_cell.length_c   1.000
_cell.angle_alpha   90.00
_cell.angle_beta   90.00
_cell.angle_gamma   90.00
#
_symmetry.space_group_name_H-M   'P 1'
#
loop_
_entity.id
_entity.type
_entity.pdbx_description
1 polymer ?
#
loop_
_entity_poly.entity_id
_entity_poly.type
_entity_poly.pdbx_seq_one_letter_code
_entity_poly.pdbx_strand_id
1 'polypeptide(L)'
;MFRSFCMANNLRNLADTHLLTEILQELAPCLEQTFNGDSRNPAPTLADLGLPADEAVVPDLSQSTPLSPALYDALLRRLSSDAHLSERISYRSFDTPVDLSTPILNPNAQILPAVMHRGRRYTNVAHNAGDSQVVYLRAHGATTLNYGQIQSIFLHQRYIQAGEMRQQVFAVVRAYRALSAADSRMDPYRAHRGLGARLVYARLEPVLEVIPMQYIVSHYVSCPYDPVSPPNGNLTLQSGCLVVVALDEGWNY
;
A
#
# COMPACT_ATOMS: atom_id res chain seq x y z
N MET A 1 -20.34 -0.55 -5.52
CA MET A 1 -19.05 -0.94 -6.14
C MET A 1 -18.57 -2.31 -5.65
N PHE A 2 -18.55 -2.59 -4.33
CA PHE A 2 -18.16 -3.91 -3.78
C PHE A 2 -18.93 -5.11 -4.38
N ARG A 3 -20.24 -4.98 -4.59
CA ARG A 3 -21.07 -6.03 -5.21
C ARG A 3 -20.56 -6.43 -6.59
N SER A 4 -20.20 -5.48 -7.45
CA SER A 4 -19.68 -5.75 -8.80
C SER A 4 -18.30 -6.43 -8.75
N PHE A 5 -17.45 -6.00 -7.81
CA PHE A 5 -16.16 -6.65 -7.56
C PHE A 5 -16.33 -8.09 -7.08
N CYS A 6 -17.20 -8.33 -6.09
CA CYS A 6 -17.50 -9.69 -5.61
C CYS A 6 -18.10 -10.57 -6.72
N MET A 7 -18.99 -10.02 -7.55
CA MET A 7 -19.56 -10.75 -8.68
C MET A 7 -18.46 -11.13 -9.69
N ALA A 8 -17.56 -10.21 -10.04
CA ALA A 8 -16.44 -10.48 -10.93
C ALA A 8 -15.48 -11.53 -10.36
N ASN A 9 -15.15 -11.42 -9.06
CA ASN A 9 -14.25 -12.36 -8.39
C ASN A 9 -14.87 -13.75 -8.24
N ASN A 10 -16.17 -13.84 -7.94
CA ASN A 10 -16.89 -15.11 -7.91
C ASN A 10 -16.94 -15.75 -9.31
N LEU A 11 -17.12 -14.95 -10.36
CA LEU A 11 -17.05 -15.41 -11.75
C LEU A 11 -15.69 -15.98 -12.12
N ARG A 12 -14.59 -15.32 -11.70
CA ARG A 12 -13.22 -15.84 -11.87
C ARG A 12 -13.02 -17.17 -11.16
N ASN A 13 -13.35 -17.24 -9.87
CA ASN A 13 -13.21 -18.50 -9.12
C ASN A 13 -14.05 -19.63 -9.73
N LEU A 14 -15.26 -19.33 -10.22
CA LEU A 14 -16.08 -20.32 -10.92
C LEU A 14 -15.41 -20.80 -12.22
N ALA A 15 -14.81 -19.89 -12.99
CA ALA A 15 -14.06 -20.23 -14.19
C ALA A 15 -12.88 -21.17 -13.89
N ASP A 16 -12.14 -20.91 -12.81
CA ASP A 16 -10.99 -21.73 -12.40
C ASP A 16 -11.37 -23.14 -11.92
N THR A 17 -12.58 -23.33 -11.39
CA THR A 17 -13.00 -24.64 -10.86
C THR A 17 -13.35 -25.68 -11.93
N HIS A 18 -13.35 -25.33 -13.22
CA HIS A 18 -13.84 -26.17 -14.34
C HIS A 18 -15.29 -26.68 -14.17
N LEU A 19 -16.05 -26.15 -13.20
CA LEU A 19 -17.44 -26.51 -12.94
C LEU A 19 -18.42 -25.82 -13.90
N LEU A 20 -17.94 -24.87 -14.70
CA LEU A 20 -18.73 -24.15 -15.68
C LEU A 20 -18.88 -24.97 -16.97
N THR A 21 -20.07 -24.88 -17.57
CA THR A 21 -20.39 -25.41 -18.90
C THR A 21 -19.40 -24.90 -19.95
N GLU A 22 -19.13 -25.68 -21.00
CA GLU A 22 -18.18 -25.36 -22.08
C GLU A 22 -18.34 -23.92 -22.62
N ILE A 23 -19.59 -23.45 -22.76
CA ILE A 23 -19.92 -22.08 -23.23
C ILE A 23 -19.31 -20.98 -22.35
N LEU A 24 -19.28 -21.19 -21.03
CA LEU A 24 -18.71 -20.21 -20.10
C LEU A 24 -17.18 -20.31 -20.02
N GLN A 25 -16.61 -21.48 -20.34
CA GLN A 25 -15.16 -21.62 -20.49
C GLN A 25 -14.66 -20.86 -21.73
N GLU A 26 -15.44 -20.85 -22.82
CA GLU A 26 -15.14 -20.03 -24.00
C GLU A 26 -15.18 -18.52 -23.71
N LEU A 27 -15.98 -18.10 -22.73
CA LEU A 27 -16.08 -16.71 -22.29
C LEU A 27 -15.02 -16.30 -21.25
N ALA A 28 -14.33 -17.26 -20.62
CA ALA A 28 -13.32 -16.98 -19.61
C ALA A 28 -12.20 -16.05 -20.13
N PRO A 29 -11.63 -16.24 -21.33
CA PRO A 29 -10.64 -15.31 -21.89
C PRO A 29 -11.20 -13.90 -22.09
N CYS A 30 -12.46 -13.76 -22.53
CA CYS A 30 -13.10 -12.46 -22.70
C CYS A 30 -13.37 -11.77 -21.36
N LEU A 31 -13.79 -12.51 -20.33
CA LEU A 31 -13.99 -12.00 -18.98
C LEU A 31 -12.65 -11.55 -18.38
N GLU A 32 -11.61 -12.37 -18.49
CA GLU A 32 -10.25 -11.99 -18.08
C GLU A 32 -9.79 -10.73 -18.81
N GLN A 33 -9.96 -10.66 -20.12
CA GLN A 33 -9.56 -9.50 -20.93
C GLN A 33 -10.34 -8.23 -20.56
N THR A 34 -11.63 -8.37 -20.22
CA THR A 34 -12.49 -7.24 -19.82
C THR A 34 -12.16 -6.78 -18.39
N PHE A 35 -11.91 -7.70 -17.47
CA PHE A 35 -11.62 -7.36 -16.07
C PHE A 35 -10.15 -7.02 -15.80
N ASN A 36 -9.21 -7.52 -16.61
CA ASN A 36 -7.78 -7.20 -16.51
C ASN A 36 -7.34 -6.04 -17.41
N GLY A 37 -8.26 -5.45 -18.17
CA GLY A 37 -8.07 -4.24 -18.98
C GLY A 37 -6.82 -4.27 -19.85
N ASP A 38 -6.93 -4.72 -21.10
CA ASP A 38 -5.93 -4.59 -22.18
C ASP A 38 -4.45 -4.79 -21.75
N SER A 39 -4.19 -5.68 -20.79
CA SER A 39 -2.86 -6.03 -20.33
C SER A 39 -2.29 -7.14 -21.20
N ARG A 40 -1.83 -6.76 -22.40
CA ARG A 40 -1.09 -7.63 -23.33
C ARG A 40 0.29 -8.12 -22.81
N ASN A 41 0.58 -7.96 -21.51
CA ASN A 41 1.83 -8.40 -20.91
C ASN A 41 1.54 -9.39 -19.77
N PRO A 42 2.27 -10.51 -19.69
CA PRO A 42 2.18 -11.43 -18.56
C PRO A 42 2.45 -10.69 -17.25
N ALA A 43 1.79 -11.13 -16.18
CA ALA A 43 1.88 -10.53 -14.85
C ALA A 43 3.36 -10.33 -14.46
N PRO A 44 3.82 -9.08 -14.27
CA PRO A 44 5.20 -8.83 -13.94
C PRO A 44 5.48 -9.39 -12.54
N THR A 45 6.54 -10.20 -12.42
CA THR A 45 7.01 -10.60 -11.10
C THR A 45 7.52 -9.38 -10.31
N LEU A 46 7.59 -9.48 -8.98
CA LEU A 46 8.15 -8.43 -8.11
C LEU A 46 9.59 -8.02 -8.52
N ALA A 47 10.29 -8.88 -9.26
CA ALA A 47 11.62 -8.64 -9.83
C ALA A 47 11.56 -7.98 -11.24
N ASP A 48 10.54 -8.27 -12.06
CA ASP A 48 10.33 -7.65 -13.39
C ASP A 48 9.73 -6.24 -13.33
N LEU A 49 9.17 -5.86 -12.18
CA LEU A 49 8.50 -4.58 -11.97
C LEU A 49 9.41 -3.35 -11.92
N GLY A 50 10.69 -3.45 -12.35
CA GLY A 50 11.71 -2.40 -12.37
C GLY A 50 11.11 -1.04 -12.08
N LEU A 51 11.04 -0.71 -10.77
CA LEU A 51 10.05 0.22 -10.21
C LEU A 51 9.96 1.44 -11.13
N PRO A 52 8.87 1.61 -11.92
CA PRO A 52 8.81 2.72 -12.84
C PRO A 52 9.00 3.96 -11.98
N ALA A 53 10.01 4.76 -12.35
CA ALA A 53 10.30 6.00 -11.65
C ALA A 53 8.98 6.76 -11.51
N ASP A 54 8.66 7.19 -10.28
CA ASP A 54 7.46 7.97 -10.02
C ASP A 54 7.35 9.06 -11.09
N GLU A 55 6.13 9.27 -11.63
CA GLU A 55 5.90 10.37 -12.57
C GLU A 55 6.54 11.63 -11.99
N ALA A 56 7.42 12.26 -12.78
CA ALA A 56 8.26 13.34 -12.30
C ALA A 56 7.39 14.49 -11.77
N VAL A 57 7.19 14.54 -10.46
CA VAL A 57 6.50 15.63 -9.79
C VAL A 57 7.44 16.81 -9.83
N VAL A 58 7.09 17.85 -10.59
CA VAL A 58 7.86 19.08 -10.65
C VAL A 58 7.78 19.74 -9.26
N PRO A 59 8.93 19.92 -8.57
CA PRO A 59 8.93 20.58 -7.28
C PRO A 59 8.50 22.04 -7.41
N ASP A 60 7.63 22.50 -6.52
CA ASP A 60 7.43 23.93 -6.30
C ASP A 60 8.11 24.29 -4.98
N LEU A 61 9.35 24.79 -5.08
CA LEU A 61 10.16 25.17 -3.92
C LEU A 61 9.48 26.25 -3.07
N SER A 62 8.60 27.07 -3.66
CA SER A 62 7.85 28.10 -2.93
C SER A 62 6.79 27.51 -1.98
N GLN A 63 6.40 26.25 -2.21
CA GLN A 63 5.43 25.51 -1.39
C GLN A 63 6.10 24.59 -0.37
N SER A 64 7.42 24.70 -0.19
CA SER A 64 8.14 23.88 0.78
C SER A 64 7.83 24.35 2.20
N THR A 65 7.34 23.44 3.05
CA THR A 65 6.97 23.69 4.45
C THR A 65 7.76 22.79 5.40
N PRO A 66 8.05 23.22 6.63
CA PRO A 66 8.70 22.35 7.61
C PRO A 66 7.79 21.18 7.98
N LEU A 67 8.35 19.96 8.01
CA LEU A 67 7.66 18.78 8.52
C LEU A 67 7.42 18.92 10.03
N SER A 68 6.32 18.35 10.51
CA SER A 68 6.11 18.25 11.95
C SER A 68 7.20 17.36 12.58
N PRO A 69 7.60 17.59 13.85
CA PRO A 69 8.68 16.81 14.48
C PRO A 69 8.46 15.29 14.40
N ALA A 70 7.22 14.84 14.65
CA ALA A 70 6.86 13.43 14.56
C ALA A 70 7.02 12.83 13.15
N LEU A 71 6.70 13.60 12.11
CA LEU A 71 6.87 13.17 10.71
C LEU A 71 8.33 13.20 10.28
N TYR A 72 9.08 14.22 10.70
CA TYR A 72 10.51 14.33 10.44
C TYR A 72 11.27 13.14 11.05
N ASP A 73 11.00 12.82 12.32
CA ASP A 73 11.59 11.66 13.00
C ASP A 73 11.21 10.34 12.32
N ALA A 74 9.96 10.21 11.86
CA ALA A 74 9.52 9.03 11.14
C ALA A 74 10.22 8.88 9.78
N LEU A 75 10.42 9.98 9.05
CA LEU A 75 11.18 10.01 7.80
C LEU A 75 12.66 9.68 8.04
N LEU A 76 13.28 10.26 9.07
CA LEU A 76 14.67 9.99 9.42
C LEU A 76 14.87 8.51 9.78
N ARG A 77 14.03 7.96 10.69
CA ARG A 77 14.04 6.53 11.00
C ARG A 77 13.83 5.67 9.75
N ARG A 78 12.97 6.12 8.84
CA ARG A 78 12.72 5.42 7.58
C ARG A 78 13.97 5.35 6.70
N LEU A 79 14.62 6.47 6.47
CA LEU A 79 15.82 6.52 5.64
C LEU A 79 16.97 5.73 6.26
N SER A 80 17.14 5.81 7.58
CA SER A 80 18.20 5.08 8.30
C SER A 80 17.97 3.57 8.36
N SER A 81 16.73 3.09 8.24
CA SER A 81 16.42 1.65 8.28
C SER A 81 16.45 0.98 6.90
N ASP A 82 16.46 1.75 5.82
CA ASP A 82 16.41 1.22 4.44
C ASP A 82 17.61 1.73 3.62
N ALA A 83 18.59 0.84 3.42
CA ALA A 83 19.81 1.14 2.68
C ALA A 83 19.56 1.48 1.20
N HIS A 84 18.46 1.00 0.61
CA HIS A 84 18.09 1.34 -0.77
C HIS A 84 17.52 2.76 -0.88
N LEU A 85 16.83 3.23 0.17
CA LEU A 85 16.31 4.60 0.19
C LEU A 85 17.39 5.62 0.54
N SER A 86 18.29 5.28 1.46
CA SER A 86 19.38 6.17 1.86
C SER A 86 20.58 6.15 0.92
N GLU A 87 20.65 5.22 -0.02
CA GLU A 87 21.84 5.00 -0.86
C GLU A 87 23.12 4.86 0.00
N ARG A 88 22.99 4.19 1.14
CA ARG A 88 24.06 3.97 2.13
C ARG A 88 24.56 5.25 2.83
N ILE A 89 23.79 6.33 2.79
CA ILE A 89 24.09 7.55 3.56
C ILE A 89 23.37 7.50 4.91
N SER A 90 24.15 7.68 5.97
CA SER A 90 23.58 7.96 7.28
C SER A 90 23.25 9.44 7.37
N TYR A 91 21.97 9.77 7.53
CA TYR A 91 21.55 11.15 7.79
C TYR A 91 21.50 11.42 9.29
N ARG A 92 21.74 12.66 9.68
CA ARG A 92 21.48 13.14 11.05
C ARG A 92 20.29 14.08 11.11
N SER A 93 19.70 14.16 12.30
CA SER A 93 18.64 15.13 12.60
C SER A 93 19.19 16.56 12.56
N PHE A 94 18.34 17.49 12.16
CA PHE A 94 18.60 18.93 12.13
C PHE A 94 18.98 19.50 13.51
N ASP A 95 18.45 18.91 14.59
CA ASP A 95 18.65 19.41 15.96
C ASP A 95 19.92 18.86 16.64
N THR A 96 20.68 18.00 15.97
CA THR A 96 21.87 17.34 16.56
C THR A 96 23.10 18.24 16.43
N PRO A 97 23.95 18.36 17.49
CA PRO A 97 25.16 19.20 17.45
C PRO A 97 26.13 18.88 16.31
N VAL A 98 27.00 19.85 16.01
CA VAL A 98 27.78 19.95 14.77
C VAL A 98 28.81 18.83 14.63
N ASP A 99 28.43 17.76 13.93
CA ASP A 99 29.35 16.86 13.24
C ASP A 99 29.34 17.22 11.74
N LEU A 100 30.45 17.77 11.26
CA LEU A 100 30.57 18.21 9.87
C LEU A 100 30.64 17.05 8.87
N SER A 101 30.86 15.82 9.33
CA SER A 101 31.04 14.65 8.45
C SER A 101 29.73 14.00 7.99
N THR A 102 28.63 14.22 8.72
CA THR A 102 27.34 13.58 8.45
C THR A 102 26.33 14.57 7.87
N PRO A 103 25.72 14.30 6.69
CA PRO A 103 24.75 15.19 6.09
C PRO A 103 23.48 15.32 6.93
N ILE A 104 22.97 16.54 7.04
CA ILE A 104 21.71 16.84 7.73
C ILE A 104 20.55 16.55 6.79
N LEU A 105 19.53 15.83 7.28
CA LEU A 105 18.29 15.64 6.52
C LEU A 105 17.50 16.94 6.48
N ASN A 106 17.14 17.40 5.28
CA ASN A 106 16.31 18.59 5.09
C ASN A 106 14.98 18.47 5.86
N PRO A 107 14.66 19.40 6.79
CA PRO A 107 13.42 19.36 7.56
C PRO A 107 12.19 19.78 6.75
N ASN A 108 12.39 20.37 5.57
CA ASN A 108 11.30 20.87 4.75
C ASN A 108 10.86 19.86 3.68
N ALA A 109 9.57 19.89 3.36
CA ALA A 109 8.94 19.11 2.31
C ALA A 109 7.78 19.87 1.69
N GLN A 110 7.45 19.55 0.44
CA GLN A 110 6.25 20.05 -0.22
C GLN A 110 5.10 19.07 -0.01
N ILE A 111 4.02 19.50 0.64
CA ILE A 111 2.83 18.67 0.81
C ILE A 111 2.06 18.61 -0.51
N LEU A 112 1.72 17.40 -0.95
CA LEU A 112 1.00 17.16 -2.19
C LEU A 112 -0.47 16.80 -1.87
N PRO A 113 -1.46 17.43 -2.55
CA PRO A 113 -2.85 17.06 -2.36
C PRO A 113 -3.16 15.68 -2.94
N ALA A 114 -2.50 15.30 -4.01
CA ALA A 114 -2.60 13.99 -4.65
C ALA A 114 -1.35 13.72 -5.49
N VAL A 115 -1.12 12.45 -5.82
CA VAL A 115 -0.05 12.02 -6.73
C VAL A 115 -0.59 10.95 -7.68
N MET A 116 -0.12 10.95 -8.92
CA MET A 116 -0.33 9.86 -9.85
C MET A 116 0.80 8.85 -9.69
N HIS A 117 0.46 7.59 -9.42
CA HIS A 117 1.42 6.50 -9.30
C HIS A 117 0.86 5.28 -10.02
N ARG A 118 1.60 4.74 -11.00
CA ARG A 118 1.19 3.60 -11.84
C ARG A 118 -0.19 3.81 -12.50
N GLY A 119 -0.42 5.01 -13.04
CA GLY A 119 -1.68 5.37 -13.71
C GLY A 119 -2.88 5.57 -12.77
N ARG A 120 -2.68 5.50 -11.45
CA ARG A 120 -3.74 5.72 -10.45
C ARG A 120 -3.47 6.93 -9.59
N ARG A 121 -4.56 7.58 -9.18
CA ARG A 121 -4.52 8.72 -8.27
C ARG A 121 -4.51 8.23 -6.84
N TYR A 122 -3.58 8.73 -6.04
CA TYR A 122 -3.51 8.54 -4.59
C TYR A 122 -3.66 9.90 -3.91
N THR A 123 -4.40 9.94 -2.82
CA THR A 123 -4.64 11.17 -2.05
C THR A 123 -4.80 10.86 -0.57
N ASN A 124 -4.88 11.89 0.26
CA ASN A 124 -5.11 11.72 1.69
C ASN A 124 -6.58 11.46 2.02
N VAL A 125 -6.81 10.85 3.18
CA VAL A 125 -8.14 10.48 3.68
C VAL A 125 -9.08 11.68 3.87
N ALA A 126 -8.53 12.87 4.14
CA ALA A 126 -9.33 14.09 4.29
C ALA A 126 -9.91 14.59 2.96
N HIS A 127 -9.27 14.27 1.84
CA HIS A 127 -9.71 14.67 0.51
C HIS A 127 -10.59 13.61 -0.16
N ASN A 128 -10.18 12.34 -0.13
CA ASN A 128 -10.97 11.22 -0.63
C ASN A 128 -10.64 9.93 0.13
N ALA A 129 -11.64 9.38 0.84
CA ALA A 129 -11.48 8.17 1.63
C ALA A 129 -11.27 6.90 0.79
N GLY A 130 -11.71 6.85 -0.47
CA GLY A 130 -11.50 5.72 -1.37
C GLY A 130 -10.08 5.69 -1.92
N ASP A 131 -9.62 6.82 -2.45
CA ASP A 131 -8.29 6.96 -3.06
C ASP A 131 -7.13 6.98 -2.05
N SER A 132 -7.45 6.94 -0.75
CA SER A 132 -6.48 6.89 0.36
C SER A 132 -6.26 5.50 0.94
N GLN A 133 -7.10 4.51 0.58
CA GLN A 133 -6.97 3.13 1.04
C GLN A 133 -5.92 2.40 0.22
N VAL A 134 -4.82 2.02 0.85
CA VAL A 134 -3.66 1.46 0.16
C VAL A 134 -3.17 0.14 0.73
N VAL A 135 -2.76 -0.74 -0.18
CA VAL A 135 -1.95 -1.93 0.11
C VAL A 135 -0.50 -1.54 -0.10
N TYR A 136 0.38 -1.86 0.84
CA TYR A 136 1.77 -1.45 0.76
C TYR A 136 2.74 -2.42 1.44
N LEU A 137 4.00 -2.29 1.05
CA LEU A 137 5.12 -3.01 1.64
C LEU A 137 5.88 -2.10 2.60
N ARG A 138 6.27 -2.66 3.75
CA ARG A 138 7.01 -1.90 4.76
C ARG A 138 8.48 -1.72 4.47
N ALA A 139 9.09 -2.44 3.53
CA ALA A 139 10.51 -2.30 3.22
C ALA A 139 10.79 -2.86 1.82
N HIS A 140 11.94 -2.51 1.25
CA HIS A 140 12.43 -3.21 0.07
C HIS A 140 12.54 -4.72 0.33
N GLY A 141 12.09 -5.54 -0.62
CA GLY A 141 12.11 -7.00 -0.50
C GLY A 141 11.12 -7.59 0.52
N ALA A 142 10.29 -6.78 1.19
CA ALA A 142 9.24 -7.30 2.06
C ALA A 142 8.20 -8.05 1.23
N THR A 143 7.70 -9.17 1.76
CA THR A 143 6.64 -9.98 1.15
C THR A 143 5.29 -9.83 1.85
N THR A 144 5.30 -9.28 3.08
CA THR A 144 4.10 -9.07 3.86
C THR A 144 3.40 -7.78 3.43
N LEU A 145 2.24 -7.93 2.79
CA LEU A 145 1.33 -6.85 2.48
C LEU A 145 0.70 -6.27 3.75
N ASN A 146 0.61 -4.95 3.80
CA ASN A 146 -0.05 -4.18 4.87
C ASN A 146 -1.16 -3.36 4.25
N TYR A 147 -2.22 -3.13 5.03
CA TYR A 147 -3.37 -2.33 4.62
C TYR A 147 -3.41 -1.08 5.47
N GLY A 148 -3.58 0.08 4.87
CA GLY A 148 -3.61 1.33 5.61
C GLY A 148 -4.29 2.46 4.87
N GLN A 149 -4.34 3.62 5.53
CA GLN A 149 -4.88 4.85 4.97
C GLN A 149 -3.82 5.93 4.89
N ILE A 150 -3.69 6.53 3.72
CA ILE A 150 -2.84 7.71 3.49
C ILE A 150 -3.39 8.89 4.30
N GLN A 151 -2.59 9.38 5.22
CA GLN A 151 -2.86 10.58 6.02
C GLN A 151 -2.34 11.84 5.33
N SER A 152 -1.22 11.75 4.63
CA SER A 152 -0.59 12.85 3.89
C SER A 152 0.36 12.30 2.83
N ILE A 153 0.64 13.10 1.80
CA ILE A 153 1.63 12.80 0.76
C ILE A 153 2.54 14.02 0.68
N PHE A 154 3.85 13.81 0.56
CA PHE A 154 4.80 14.90 0.43
C PHE A 154 5.97 14.55 -0.48
N LEU A 155 6.49 15.56 -1.18
CA LEU A 155 7.75 15.50 -1.92
C LEU A 155 8.88 15.97 -1.02
N HIS A 156 9.89 15.14 -0.86
CA HIS A 156 11.10 15.45 -0.08
C HIS A 156 12.33 15.53 -0.98
N GLN A 157 13.23 16.45 -0.64
CA GLN A 157 14.50 16.64 -1.33
C GLN A 157 15.66 16.47 -0.36
N ARG A 158 16.64 15.68 -0.76
CA ARG A 158 17.86 15.45 0.03
C ARG A 158 19.06 15.26 -0.89
N TYR A 159 20.24 15.55 -0.37
CA TYR A 159 21.48 15.19 -1.03
C TYR A 159 21.78 13.70 -0.83
N ILE A 160 22.23 13.05 -1.90
CA ILE A 160 22.71 11.67 -1.92
C ILE A 160 24.23 11.65 -2.19
N GLN A 161 24.80 10.48 -2.46
CA GLN A 161 26.23 10.34 -2.67
C GLN A 161 26.63 11.15 -3.92
N ALA A 162 27.85 11.68 -3.93
CA ALA A 162 28.36 12.55 -5.00
C ALA A 162 27.69 13.94 -5.11
N GLY A 163 26.89 14.35 -4.12
CA GLY A 163 26.31 15.70 -4.07
C GLY A 163 25.10 15.89 -5.00
N GLU A 164 24.60 14.81 -5.59
CA GLU A 164 23.35 14.83 -6.36
C GLU A 164 22.16 15.06 -5.43
N MET A 165 21.17 15.81 -5.91
CA MET A 165 19.92 16.05 -5.20
C MET A 165 18.88 15.02 -5.63
N ARG A 166 18.45 14.18 -4.69
CA ARG A 166 17.37 13.22 -4.90
C ARG A 166 16.04 13.82 -4.45
N GLN A 167 15.05 13.76 -5.34
CA GLN A 167 13.66 14.06 -5.04
C GLN A 167 12.88 12.76 -4.91
N GLN A 168 12.00 12.67 -3.91
CA GLN A 168 11.22 11.46 -3.70
C GLN A 168 9.89 11.77 -3.03
N VAL A 169 8.82 11.15 -3.55
CA VAL A 169 7.49 11.25 -2.96
C VAL A 169 7.32 10.18 -1.88
N PHE A 170 6.84 10.60 -0.73
CA PHE A 170 6.51 9.75 0.40
C PHE A 170 5.03 9.88 0.75
N ALA A 171 4.43 8.76 1.13
CA ALA A 171 3.14 8.72 1.77
C ALA A 171 3.31 8.50 3.29
N VAL A 172 2.56 9.26 4.06
CA VAL A 172 2.34 9.02 5.49
C VAL A 172 1.12 8.13 5.61
N VAL A 173 1.27 6.93 6.17
CA VAL A 173 0.21 5.93 6.28
C VAL A 173 -0.04 5.58 7.74
N ARG A 174 -1.31 5.37 8.09
CA ARG A 174 -1.69 4.62 9.28
C ARG A 174 -2.12 3.22 8.86
N ALA A 175 -1.46 2.21 9.38
CA ALA A 175 -1.81 0.82 9.13
C ALA A 175 -3.10 0.45 9.87
N TYR A 176 -3.92 -0.41 9.29
CA TYR A 176 -4.89 -1.18 10.07
C TYR A 176 -4.16 -2.23 10.91
N ARG A 177 -4.64 -2.44 12.13
CA ARG A 177 -4.08 -3.44 13.03
C ARG A 177 -4.30 -4.84 12.46
N ALA A 178 -3.20 -5.57 12.30
CA ALA A 178 -3.23 -6.97 11.87
C ALA A 178 -3.94 -7.85 12.91
N LEU A 179 -4.59 -8.91 12.45
CA LEU A 179 -5.18 -9.90 13.35
C LEU A 179 -4.14 -10.53 14.27
N SER A 180 -4.57 -10.83 15.51
CA SER A 180 -3.75 -11.65 16.42
C SER A 180 -3.54 -13.05 15.83
N ALA A 181 -2.54 -13.79 16.34
CA ALA A 181 -2.29 -15.15 15.88
C ALA A 181 -3.52 -16.06 16.08
N ALA A 182 -4.30 -15.86 17.14
CA ALA A 182 -5.54 -16.59 17.39
C ALA A 182 -6.62 -16.24 16.37
N ASP A 183 -6.88 -14.94 16.17
CA ASP A 183 -7.94 -14.48 15.26
C ASP A 183 -7.60 -14.74 13.79
N SER A 184 -6.30 -14.73 13.44
CA SER A 184 -5.85 -15.05 12.09
C SER A 184 -6.16 -16.49 11.68
N ARG A 185 -6.31 -17.43 12.63
CA ARG A 185 -6.73 -18.81 12.34
C ARG A 185 -8.22 -18.90 12.01
N MET A 186 -8.98 -17.88 12.39
CA MET A 186 -10.43 -17.78 12.13
C MET A 186 -10.73 -16.97 10.87
N ASP A 187 -9.72 -16.43 10.18
CA ASP A 187 -9.90 -15.67 8.94
C ASP A 187 -10.27 -16.63 7.80
N PRO A 188 -11.54 -16.63 7.33
CA PRO A 188 -12.00 -17.58 6.32
C PRO A 188 -11.35 -17.31 4.96
N TYR A 189 -10.89 -16.08 4.71
CA TYR A 189 -10.33 -15.70 3.42
C TYR A 189 -8.89 -16.22 3.25
N ARG A 190 -8.19 -16.56 4.34
CA ARG A 190 -6.85 -17.15 4.26
C ARG A 190 -6.81 -18.51 3.57
N ALA A 191 -7.90 -19.27 3.65
CA ALA A 191 -8.04 -20.54 2.93
C ALA A 191 -8.19 -20.35 1.41
N HIS A 192 -8.60 -19.15 0.97
CA HIS A 192 -8.94 -18.84 -0.42
C HIS A 192 -8.02 -17.74 -0.95
N ARG A 193 -6.73 -18.06 -1.15
CA ARG A 193 -5.71 -17.09 -1.59
C ARG A 193 -6.08 -16.36 -2.89
N GLY A 194 -6.77 -17.03 -3.82
CA GLY A 194 -7.23 -16.44 -5.09
C GLY A 194 -8.21 -15.29 -4.93
N LEU A 195 -8.86 -15.12 -3.76
CA LEU A 195 -9.76 -13.99 -3.53
C LEU A 195 -9.03 -12.66 -3.34
N GLY A 196 -7.73 -12.66 -3.01
CA GLY A 196 -7.00 -11.44 -2.61
C GLY A 196 -7.60 -10.75 -1.36
N ALA A 197 -8.47 -11.45 -0.64
CA ALA A 197 -9.21 -10.93 0.50
C ALA A 197 -8.54 -11.35 1.82
N ARG A 198 -8.58 -10.48 2.83
CA ARG A 198 -8.08 -10.77 4.18
C ARG A 198 -8.92 -10.06 5.23
N LEU A 199 -8.91 -10.57 6.45
CA LEU A 199 -9.42 -9.83 7.61
C LEU A 199 -8.34 -8.98 8.27
N VAL A 200 -8.71 -7.77 8.67
CA VAL A 200 -7.94 -6.89 9.55
C VAL A 200 -8.86 -6.35 10.65
N TYR A 201 -8.32 -5.96 11.80
CA TYR A 201 -9.16 -5.27 12.79
C TYR A 201 -9.60 -3.91 12.25
N ALA A 202 -10.82 -3.48 12.56
CA ALA A 202 -11.38 -2.18 12.18
C ALA A 202 -10.80 -1.02 13.01
N ARG A 203 -9.48 -1.03 13.23
CA ARG A 203 -8.76 -0.05 14.03
C ARG A 203 -7.42 0.27 13.38
N LEU A 204 -7.15 1.56 13.23
CA LEU A 204 -5.84 2.04 12.80
C LEU A 204 -4.85 1.99 13.97
N GLU A 205 -3.60 1.63 13.66
CA GLU A 205 -2.47 1.79 14.56
C GLU A 205 -2.22 3.28 14.82
N PRO A 206 -1.82 3.67 16.04
CA PRO A 206 -1.56 5.06 16.38
C PRO A 206 -0.27 5.60 15.74
N VAL A 207 0.63 4.70 15.34
CA VAL A 207 1.95 5.04 14.78
C VAL A 207 1.80 5.42 13.31
N LEU A 208 2.45 6.52 12.93
CA LEU A 208 2.57 6.95 11.54
C LEU A 208 3.76 6.22 10.89
N GLU A 209 3.51 5.63 9.74
CA GLU A 209 4.54 5.02 8.89
C GLU A 209 4.81 5.94 7.70
N VAL A 210 6.08 6.29 7.46
CA VAL A 210 6.50 7.00 6.25
C VAL A 210 7.00 5.96 5.26
N ILE A 211 6.35 5.86 4.11
CA ILE A 211 6.71 4.91 3.05
C ILE A 211 6.93 5.66 1.73
N PRO A 212 7.92 5.27 0.92
CA PRO A 212 8.06 5.82 -0.42
C PRO A 212 6.87 5.35 -1.29
N MET A 213 6.43 6.18 -2.24
CA MET A 213 5.31 5.84 -3.13
C MET A 213 5.53 4.52 -3.88
N GLN A 214 6.77 4.22 -4.27
CA GLN A 214 7.14 2.96 -4.91
C GLN A 214 6.82 1.69 -4.11
N TYR A 215 6.55 1.78 -2.80
CA TYR A 215 6.13 0.64 -1.96
C TYR A 215 4.62 0.53 -1.80
N ILE A 216 3.86 1.47 -2.34
CA ILE A 216 2.41 1.32 -2.49
C ILE A 216 2.17 0.38 -3.67
N VAL A 217 1.47 -0.72 -3.39
CA VAL A 217 1.20 -1.77 -4.35
C VAL A 217 -0.06 -1.44 -5.14
N SER A 218 -1.14 -1.10 -4.43
CA SER A 218 -2.47 -0.91 -5.00
C SER A 218 -3.38 -0.14 -4.07
N HIS A 219 -4.58 0.18 -4.57
CA HIS A 219 -5.72 0.46 -3.72
C HIS A 219 -6.32 -0.84 -3.15
N TYR A 220 -7.14 -0.69 -2.11
CA TYR A 220 -8.05 -1.76 -1.67
C TYR A 220 -9.43 -1.18 -1.38
N VAL A 221 -10.41 -2.07 -1.27
CA VAL A 221 -11.74 -1.76 -0.73
C VAL A 221 -11.96 -2.55 0.54
N SER A 222 -12.65 -1.94 1.50
CA SER A 222 -13.05 -2.61 2.73
C SER A 222 -14.55 -2.64 2.94
N CYS A 223 -15.05 -3.70 3.57
CA CYS A 223 -16.39 -3.73 4.15
C CYS A 223 -16.33 -4.23 5.61
N PRO A 224 -17.25 -3.79 6.49
CA PRO A 224 -17.39 -4.38 7.82
C PRO A 224 -17.58 -5.90 7.72
N TYR A 225 -16.89 -6.63 8.60
CA TYR A 225 -17.07 -8.07 8.76
C TYR A 225 -17.91 -8.34 10.00
N ASP A 226 -19.13 -8.79 9.78
CA ASP A 226 -20.00 -9.31 10.83
C ASP A 226 -19.82 -10.82 10.90
N PRO A 227 -19.20 -11.37 11.97
CA PRO A 227 -19.13 -12.82 12.13
C PRO A 227 -20.55 -13.33 12.30
N VAL A 228 -21.06 -14.07 11.32
CA VAL A 228 -22.28 -14.87 11.51
C VAL A 228 -21.95 -15.84 12.62
N SER A 229 -22.58 -15.67 13.79
CA SER A 229 -22.36 -16.53 14.95
C SER A 229 -22.44 -17.99 14.51
N PRO A 230 -21.35 -18.77 14.59
CA PRO A 230 -21.45 -20.19 14.29
C PRO A 230 -22.44 -20.81 15.27
N PRO A 231 -23.23 -21.82 14.86
CA PRO A 231 -24.24 -22.46 15.72
C PRO A 231 -23.65 -23.07 17.01
N ASN A 232 -22.31 -23.18 17.10
CA ASN A 232 -21.58 -23.81 18.19
C ASN A 232 -20.85 -22.80 19.12
N GLY A 233 -21.17 -21.51 19.07
CA GLY A 233 -21.02 -20.56 20.18
C GLY A 233 -19.63 -20.17 20.72
N ASN A 234 -18.52 -20.78 20.29
CA ASN A 234 -17.26 -20.67 21.06
C ASN A 234 -16.09 -19.89 20.44
N LEU A 235 -16.27 -19.21 19.31
CA LEU A 235 -15.18 -18.45 18.67
C LEU A 235 -15.67 -17.09 18.20
N THR A 236 -15.49 -16.08 19.05
CA THR A 236 -15.73 -14.67 18.72
C THR A 236 -14.39 -13.96 18.49
N LEU A 237 -14.31 -13.20 17.40
CA LEU A 237 -13.19 -12.29 17.15
C LEU A 237 -13.06 -11.29 18.29
N GLN A 238 -11.83 -10.94 18.65
CA GLN A 238 -11.57 -10.05 19.81
C GLN A 238 -12.11 -8.64 19.60
N SER A 239 -12.36 -8.23 18.35
CA SER A 239 -12.82 -6.90 17.98
C SER A 239 -13.49 -6.90 16.61
N GLY A 240 -14.23 -5.84 16.30
CA GLY A 240 -14.79 -5.63 14.96
C GLY A 240 -13.69 -5.68 13.90
N CYS A 241 -13.99 -6.35 12.79
CA CYS A 241 -13.04 -6.57 11.69
C CYS A 241 -13.56 -5.95 10.40
N LEU A 242 -12.64 -5.74 9.46
CA LEU A 242 -12.93 -5.38 8.08
C LEU A 242 -12.46 -6.52 7.19
N VAL A 243 -13.27 -6.87 6.20
CA VAL A 243 -12.77 -7.60 5.02
C VAL A 243 -12.12 -6.56 4.12
N VAL A 244 -10.85 -6.74 3.82
CA VAL A 244 -10.10 -5.91 2.85
C VAL A 244 -9.83 -6.73 1.61
N VAL A 245 -10.02 -6.12 0.43
CA VAL A 245 -9.72 -6.76 -0.85
C VAL A 245 -8.95 -5.80 -1.72
N ALA A 246 -7.76 -6.21 -2.14
CA ALA A 246 -6.93 -5.41 -3.02
C ALA A 246 -7.58 -5.32 -4.41
N LEU A 247 -7.67 -4.12 -4.97
CA LEU A 247 -8.38 -3.89 -6.24
C LEU A 247 -7.55 -4.20 -7.47
N ASP A 248 -6.23 -4.13 -7.33
CA ASP A 248 -5.34 -4.00 -8.48
C ASP A 248 -4.34 -5.15 -8.61
N GLU A 249 -4.63 -6.23 -7.90
CA GLU A 249 -3.83 -7.42 -7.80
C GLU A 249 -4.12 -8.35 -8.98
N GLY A 250 -3.38 -8.16 -10.09
CA GLY A 250 -3.18 -9.18 -11.11
C GLY A 250 -2.07 -10.17 -10.72
N TRP A 251 -1.99 -10.60 -9.45
CA TRP A 251 -0.98 -11.56 -9.01
C TRP A 251 -1.45 -12.97 -9.33
N ASN A 252 -0.73 -13.63 -10.26
CA ASN A 252 -0.75 -15.08 -10.34
C ASN A 252 0.10 -15.61 -9.18
N TYR A 253 -0.56 -16.17 -8.16
CA TYR A 253 0.09 -16.88 -7.04
C TYR A 253 0.42 -18.33 -7.41
#